data_AF-A0A923DUB8-F1
#
_entry.id   AF-A0A923DUB8-F1
#
_cell.length_a   1.000
_cell.length_b   1.000
_cell.length_c   1.000
_cell.angle_alpha   90.00
_cell.angle_beta   90.00
_cell.angle_gamma   90.00
#
_symmetry.space_group_name_H-M   'P 1'
#
loop_
_entity.id
_entity.type
_entity.pdbx_description
1 polymer ?
#
loop_
_entity_poly.entity_id
_entity_poly.type
_entity_poly.pdbx_seq_one_letter_code
_entity_poly.pdbx_strand_id
1 'polypeptide(L)'
;MNKDLFSFKKLFFAYLFAMIPFSLLGGILSLFNIVPVNFNGNPTYGFKGFIVAILFTPFIALMFSGLNWLFLNLGVLIYRLFSKQR
;
A
#
# COMPACT_ATOMS: atom_id res chain seq x y z
N MET A 1 -22.23 6.56 11.25
CA MET A 1 -20.79 6.59 10.92
C MET A 1 -20.01 6.52 12.21
N ASN A 2 -19.07 5.58 12.36
CA ASN A 2 -18.22 5.57 13.55
C ASN A 2 -17.45 6.90 13.60
N LYS A 3 -17.48 7.58 14.75
CA LYS A 3 -16.80 8.86 14.91
C LYS A 3 -15.32 8.67 15.18
N ASP A 4 -14.85 7.47 15.51
CA ASP A 4 -13.46 7.21 15.88
C ASP A 4 -12.48 7.45 14.73
N LEU A 5 -11.26 7.88 15.09
CA LEU A 5 -10.17 8.02 14.13
C LEU A 5 -9.65 6.64 13.72
N PHE A 6 -9.25 6.53 12.45
CA PHE A 6 -8.71 5.30 11.91
C PHE A 6 -7.26 5.10 12.37
N SER A 7 -6.90 3.87 12.73
CA SER A 7 -5.54 3.51 13.15
C SER A 7 -4.64 3.29 11.94
N PHE A 8 -3.56 4.06 11.84
CA PHE A 8 -2.54 3.90 10.80
C PHE A 8 -1.97 2.47 10.78
N LYS A 9 -1.65 1.91 11.96
CA LYS A 9 -1.11 0.55 12.09
C LYS A 9 -2.03 -0.49 11.44
N LYS A 10 -3.34 -0.42 11.69
CA LYS A 10 -4.31 -1.35 11.10
C LYS A 10 -4.37 -1.20 9.59
N LEU A 11 -4.39 0.03 9.08
CA LEU A 11 -4.38 0.30 7.64
C LEU A 11 -3.10 -0.20 6.98
N PHE A 12 -1.93 0.06 7.57
CA PHE A 12 -0.65 -0.40 7.07
C PHE A 12 -0.61 -1.93 6.93
N PHE A 13 -0.97 -2.67 7.98
CA PHE A 13 -1.00 -4.14 7.89
C PHE A 13 -2.03 -4.65 6.88
N ALA A 14 -3.20 -4.01 6.79
CA ALA A 14 -4.21 -4.38 5.80
C ALA A 14 -3.65 -4.24 4.37
N TYR A 15 -3.03 -3.11 4.05
CA TYR A 15 -2.40 -2.91 2.74
C TYR A 15 -1.19 -3.83 2.52
N LEU A 16 -0.35 -4.03 3.53
CA LEU A 16 0.81 -4.91 3.42
C LEU A 16 0.39 -6.34 3.06
N PHE A 17 -0.55 -6.91 3.82
CA PHE A 17 -1.03 -8.28 3.55
C PHE A 17 -1.84 -8.39 2.27
N ALA A 18 -2.57 -7.34 1.88
CA ALA A 18 -3.24 -7.31 0.59
C ALA A 18 -2.23 -7.31 -0.57
N MET A 19 -1.10 -6.62 -0.46
CA MET A 19 -0.11 -6.46 -1.52
C MET A 19 0.83 -7.66 -1.67
N ILE A 20 1.14 -8.37 -0.58
CA ILE A 20 2.04 -9.54 -0.58
C ILE A 20 1.72 -10.57 -1.68
N PRO A 21 0.49 -11.10 -1.84
CA PRO A 21 0.22 -12.11 -2.86
C PRO A 21 0.48 -11.61 -4.28
N PHE A 22 0.14 -10.35 -4.59
CA PHE A 22 0.39 -9.75 -5.90
C PHE A 22 1.88 -9.52 -6.15
N SER A 23 2.60 -9.00 -5.16
CA SER A 23 4.04 -8.80 -5.29
C SER A 23 4.79 -10.12 -5.39
N LEU A 24 4.35 -11.15 -4.67
CA LEU A 24 4.98 -12.47 -4.73
C LEU A 24 4.77 -13.10 -6.11
N LEU A 25 3.54 -13.04 -6.63
CA LEU A 25 3.24 -13.51 -7.99
C LEU A 25 4.08 -12.77 -9.03
N GLY A 26 4.10 -11.43 -8.99
CA GLY A 26 4.91 -10.62 -9.91
C GLY A 26 6.41 -10.89 -9.79
N GLY A 27 6.90 -11.05 -8.56
CA GLY A 27 8.28 -11.42 -8.30
C GLY A 27 8.64 -12.80 -8.88
N ILE A 28 7.77 -13.80 -8.70
CA ILE A 28 7.98 -15.15 -9.24
C ILE A 28 7.99 -15.11 -10.77
N LEU A 29 7.07 -14.40 -11.40
CA LEU A 29 7.06 -14.24 -12.87
C LEU A 29 8.33 -13.53 -13.37
N SER A 30 8.85 -12.58 -12.60
CA SER A 30 10.13 -11.95 -12.88
C SER A 30 11.30 -12.93 -12.78
N LEU A 31 11.30 -13.86 -11.82
CA LEU A 31 12.35 -14.90 -11.71
C LEU A 31 12.51 -15.69 -13.02
N PHE A 32 11.38 -16.01 -13.67
CA PHE A 32 11.35 -16.76 -14.93
C PHE A 32 11.50 -15.89 -16.18
N ASN A 33 11.85 -14.61 -16.03
CA ASN A 33 11.96 -13.63 -17.12
C ASN A 33 10.65 -13.42 -17.92
N ILE A 34 9.49 -13.67 -17.33
CA ILE A 34 8.18 -13.55 -17.99
C ILE A 34 7.65 -12.11 -17.89
N VAL A 35 7.65 -11.55 -16.68
CA VAL A 35 7.15 -10.19 -16.41
C VAL A 35 8.25 -9.38 -15.72
N PRO A 36 8.64 -8.20 -16.24
CA PRO A 36 9.64 -7.36 -15.58
C PRO A 36 9.07 -6.66 -14.36
N VAL A 37 9.92 -6.44 -13.37
CA VAL A 37 9.69 -5.46 -12.31
C VAL A 37 10.38 -4.16 -12.71
N ASN A 38 9.61 -3.09 -12.91
CA ASN A 38 10.18 -1.79 -13.28
C ASN A 38 10.80 -1.12 -12.05
N PHE A 39 12.11 -0.89 -12.11
CA PHE A 39 12.86 -0.22 -11.06
C PHE A 39 13.62 0.96 -11.65
N ASN A 40 13.33 2.17 -11.15
CA ASN A 40 13.91 3.43 -11.67
C ASN A 40 13.79 3.57 -13.20
N GLY A 41 12.62 3.24 -13.75
CA GLY A 41 12.35 3.31 -15.19
C GLY A 41 12.95 2.17 -16.03
N ASN A 42 13.72 1.26 -15.42
CA ASN A 42 14.33 0.14 -16.12
C ASN A 42 13.62 -1.19 -15.79
N PRO A 43 13.28 -2.00 -16.81
CA PRO A 43 12.73 -3.33 -16.58
C PRO A 43 13.81 -4.24 -15.99
N THR A 44 13.51 -4.85 -14.84
CA THR A 44 14.43 -5.74 -14.12
C THR A 44 13.81 -7.13 -14.02
N TYR A 45 14.58 -8.16 -14.38
CA TYR A 45 14.18 -9.56 -14.35
C TYR A 45 15.02 -10.39 -13.37
N GLY A 46 14.72 -11.68 -13.30
CA GLY A 46 15.45 -12.68 -12.53
C GLY A 46 15.38 -12.44 -11.02
N PHE A 47 16.40 -12.92 -10.31
CA PHE A 47 16.51 -12.79 -8.85
C PHE A 47 16.49 -11.33 -8.38
N LYS A 48 17.08 -10.43 -9.17
CA LYS A 48 17.06 -9.00 -8.89
C LYS A 48 15.63 -8.45 -8.89
N GLY A 49 14.82 -8.79 -9.89
CA GLY A 49 13.43 -8.33 -9.95
C GLY A 49 12.57 -8.88 -8.82
N PHE A 50 12.78 -10.14 -8.43
CA PHE A 50 12.13 -10.74 -7.26
C PHE A 50 12.42 -9.99 -5.95
N ILE A 51 13.69 -9.70 -5.68
CA ILE A 51 14.10 -8.92 -4.50
C ILE A 51 13.47 -7.54 -4.52
N VAL A 52 13.52 -6.86 -5.67
CA VAL A 52 12.94 -5.52 -5.82
C VAL A 52 11.45 -5.56 -5.48
N ALA A 53 10.69 -6.53 -6.01
CA ALA A 53 9.26 -6.65 -5.73
C ALA A 53 8.97 -6.78 -4.22
N ILE A 54 9.69 -7.68 -3.52
CA ILE A 54 9.51 -7.89 -2.08
C ILE A 54 9.84 -6.62 -1.29
N LEU A 55 10.97 -5.97 -1.58
CA LEU A 55 11.39 -4.77 -0.85
C LEU A 55 10.50 -3.56 -1.14
N PHE A 56 9.91 -3.45 -2.34
CA PHE A 56 8.99 -2.37 -2.68
C PHE A 56 7.60 -2.55 -2.07
N THR A 57 7.20 -3.78 -1.73
CA THR A 57 5.89 -4.06 -1.12
C THR A 57 5.60 -3.24 0.13
N PRO A 58 6.46 -3.21 1.18
CA PRO A 58 6.21 -2.39 2.36
C PRO A 58 6.23 -0.90 2.07
N PHE A 59 7.02 -0.45 1.08
CA PHE A 59 7.04 0.96 0.67
C PHE A 59 5.69 1.37 0.06
N ILE A 60 5.17 0.57 -0.87
CA ILE A 60 3.85 0.79 -1.47
C ILE A 60 2.75 0.75 -0.40
N ALA A 61 2.77 -0.25 0.48
CA ALA A 61 1.81 -0.36 1.58
C ALA A 61 1.85 0.87 2.50
N LEU A 62 3.04 1.39 2.80
CA LEU A 62 3.23 2.61 3.58
C LEU A 62 2.62 3.83 2.88
N MET A 63 2.89 4.03 1.59
CA MET A 63 2.31 5.13 0.81
C MET A 63 0.77 5.10 0.81
N PHE A 64 0.17 3.95 0.46
CA PHE A 64 -1.29 3.81 0.41
C PHE A 64 -1.91 3.95 1.79
N SER A 65 -1.33 3.35 2.82
CA SER A 65 -1.82 3.48 4.19
C SER A 65 -1.74 4.92 4.69
N GLY A 66 -0.68 5.67 4.36
CA GLY A 66 -0.51 7.06 4.75
C GLY A 66 -1.54 7.98 4.10
N LEU A 67 -1.68 7.90 2.77
CA LEU A 67 -2.69 8.67 2.04
C LEU A 67 -4.09 8.35 2.53
N ASN A 68 -4.44 7.06 2.66
CA ASN A 68 -5.77 6.67 3.09
C ASN A 68 -6.04 7.07 4.56
N TRP A 69 -5.06 6.93 5.45
CA TRP A 69 -5.17 7.37 6.83
C TRP A 69 -5.43 8.88 6.93
N LEU A 70 -4.75 9.69 6.12
CA LEU A 70 -4.99 11.13 6.05
C LEU A 70 -6.42 11.41 5.57
N PHE A 71 -6.85 10.85 4.44
CA PHE A 71 -8.17 11.11 3.90
C PHE A 71 -9.31 10.67 4.83
N LEU A 72 -9.22 9.48 5.41
CA LEU A 72 -10.24 8.97 6.32
C LEU A 72 -10.36 9.81 7.59
N ASN A 73 -9.24 10.19 8.20
CA ASN A 73 -9.27 11.00 9.41
C ASN A 73 -9.68 12.45 9.13
N LEU A 74 -9.27 13.03 8.00
CA LEU A 74 -9.78 14.33 7.56
C LEU A 74 -11.30 14.28 7.36
N GLY A 75 -11.82 13.23 6.72
CA GLY A 75 -13.26 13.02 6.56
C GLY A 75 -14.00 12.93 7.89
N VAL A 76 -13.45 12.21 8.86
CA VAL A 76 -14.00 12.13 10.23
C VAL A 76 -13.97 13.50 10.93
N LEU A 77 -12.87 14.26 10.80
CA LEU A 77 -12.75 15.59 11.39
C LEU A 77 -13.79 16.55 10.79
N ILE A 78 -13.90 16.61 9.47
CA ILE A 78 -14.89 17.43 8.76
C ILE A 78 -16.30 17.03 9.19
N TYR A 79 -16.63 15.73 9.21
CA TYR A 79 -17.93 15.24 9.65
C TYR A 79 -18.25 15.63 11.09
N ARG A 80 -17.27 15.55 12.00
CA ARG A 80 -17.43 15.98 13.40
C ARG A 80 -17.70 17.49 13.50
N LEU A 81 -17.04 18.33 12.69
CA LEU A 81 -17.27 19.77 12.67
C LEU A 81 -18.71 20.10 12.25
N PHE A 82 -19.20 19.51 11.15
CA PHE A 82 -20.56 19.76 10.66
C PHE A 82 -21.65 19.13 11.55
N SER A 83 -21.40 17.94 12.11
CA SER A 83 -22.38 17.28 12.99
C SER A 83 -22.47 17.88 14.40
N LYS A 84 -21.51 18.74 14.81
CA LYS A 84 -21.56 19.47 16.09
C LYS A 84 -22.33 20.81 15.97
N GLN A 85 -22.58 21.29 14.75
CA GLN A 85 -23.33 22.53 14.49
C GLN A 85 -24.85 22.32 14.37
N ARG A 86 -25.32 21.07 14.42
CA ARG A 86 -26.74 20.71 14.60
C ARG A 86 -26.96 20.18 16.01
#